data_AF-A0A8B9FEQ0-F1
#
_entry.id   AF-A0A8B9FEQ0-F1
#
_cell.length_a   1.000
_cell.length_b   1.000
_cell.length_c   1.000
_cell.angle_alpha   90.00
_cell.angle_beta   90.00
_cell.angle_gamma   90.00
#
_symmetry.space_group_name_H-M   'P 1'
#
loop_
_entity.id
_entity.type
_entity.pdbx_description
1 polymer ?
#
loop_
_entity_poly.entity_id
_entity_poly.type
_entity_poly.pdbx_seq_one_letter_code
_entity_poly.pdbx_strand_id
1 'polypeptide(L)'
;MAPPQRGDLGPEEKDLLEVIAGGNTEEAGRLLGSKNVRVNCLDEHGMTPLMHAAYKGKVDMCRLLLRHGADVNCNEHEHGYTALMFAGLSGNKEITWMMLEAGAETDVVNSVGRTAAQMAAFVGQHDCVTVINNFFPRERLDYYTKPQGLDKEPKLPVKLAGPLHKIITTTNMHPVKIVLLVKENPLLAEVEALQKCYRVLDLICEKCMKQKDMNEVLAMKMHYISCIFQKCLTFLKEREDKLDGFIKSLLKGRDKDGFPVYQEKLIRESIRKFPYCEATLLQQLVRSIAPVEIGSDPTAFSVLTQAITGQVGFVDAEFCTTCGGKGANKRCSVCKMVMYCDQNCQKIHWFTHKKVCKTLKEIHEKQELEAAKEKRKLEKRQKKDEVQLVEGSSTSEEQTDPGPDATKADANHATDQAEESEFTKEMEAPALPPESALESETDLADIALQKIQGSEE
;
A
#
# COMPACT_ATOMS: atom_id res chain seq x y z
N MET A 1 20.13 -34.63 10.82
CA MET A 1 20.47 -33.73 11.95
C MET A 1 19.30 -33.73 12.91
N ALA A 2 19.49 -33.32 14.17
CA ALA A 2 18.36 -32.96 15.02
C ALA A 2 17.66 -31.70 14.45
N PRO A 3 16.37 -31.46 14.75
CA PRO A 3 15.78 -30.14 14.52
C PRO A 3 16.56 -29.07 15.30
N PRO A 4 16.65 -27.83 14.80
CA PRO A 4 17.24 -26.72 15.55
C PRO A 4 16.44 -26.47 16.84
N GLN A 5 17.11 -25.99 17.88
CA GLN A 5 16.49 -25.60 19.15
C GLN A 5 16.79 -24.12 19.41
N ARG A 6 15.92 -23.41 20.14
CA ARG A 6 16.17 -21.99 20.50
C ARG A 6 17.49 -21.87 21.27
N GLY A 7 18.33 -20.92 20.88
CA GLY A 7 19.64 -20.67 21.49
C GLY A 7 20.73 -21.71 21.17
N ASP A 8 20.42 -22.80 20.45
CA ASP A 8 21.40 -23.77 19.94
C ASP A 8 22.13 -23.17 18.72
N LEU A 9 22.97 -22.16 18.96
CA LEU A 9 23.76 -21.46 17.92
C LEU A 9 25.26 -21.78 18.06
N GLY A 10 25.83 -22.36 16.99
CA GLY A 10 27.29 -22.44 16.83
C GLY A 10 27.92 -21.07 16.55
N PRO A 11 29.25 -20.90 16.72
CA PRO A 11 29.92 -19.61 16.50
C PRO A 11 29.65 -19.02 15.11
N GLU A 12 29.87 -19.80 14.04
CA GLU A 12 29.61 -19.37 12.65
C GLU A 12 28.14 -18.99 12.38
N GLU A 13 27.20 -19.44 13.22
CA GLU A 13 25.77 -19.09 13.14
C GLU A 13 25.45 -17.80 13.91
N LYS A 14 26.21 -17.47 14.96
CA LYS A 14 26.17 -16.14 15.60
C LYS A 14 26.78 -15.09 14.68
N ASP A 15 27.96 -15.39 14.12
CA ASP A 15 28.62 -14.57 13.10
C ASP A 15 27.65 -14.26 11.92
N LEU A 16 26.87 -15.26 11.48
CA LEU A 16 25.87 -15.08 10.42
C LEU A 16 24.77 -14.08 10.82
N LEU A 17 24.26 -14.13 12.05
CA LEU A 17 23.20 -13.21 12.52
C LEU A 17 23.73 -11.76 12.63
N GLU A 18 24.94 -11.56 13.15
CA GLU A 18 25.60 -10.24 13.17
C GLU A 18 25.80 -9.68 11.75
N VAL A 19 26.29 -10.52 10.83
CA VAL A 19 26.46 -10.19 9.40
C VAL A 19 25.13 -9.87 8.71
N ILE A 20 24.02 -10.50 9.12
CA ILE A 20 22.67 -10.19 8.65
C ILE A 20 22.17 -8.83 9.16
N ALA A 21 22.42 -8.51 10.43
CA ALA A 21 22.08 -7.20 11.01
C ALA A 21 22.82 -6.06 10.29
N GLY A 22 24.13 -6.22 10.08
CA GLY A 22 24.94 -5.32 9.24
C GLY A 22 24.44 -5.28 7.79
N GLY A 23 23.97 -6.41 7.25
CA GLY A 23 23.45 -6.54 5.89
C GLY A 23 24.51 -6.88 4.84
N ASN A 24 25.66 -7.41 5.26
CA ASN A 24 26.75 -7.80 4.35
C ASN A 24 26.42 -9.13 3.66
N THR A 25 25.78 -9.04 2.49
CA THR A 25 25.32 -10.19 1.69
C THR A 25 26.45 -11.05 1.14
N GLU A 26 27.66 -10.50 0.95
CA GLU A 26 28.80 -11.29 0.49
C GLU A 26 29.34 -12.21 1.60
N GLU A 27 29.48 -11.70 2.83
CA GLU A 27 29.93 -12.52 3.97
C GLU A 27 28.85 -13.54 4.36
N ALA A 28 27.57 -13.15 4.38
CA ALA A 28 26.49 -14.11 4.60
C ALA A 28 26.52 -15.23 3.56
N GLY A 29 26.83 -14.92 2.30
CA GLY A 29 26.98 -15.91 1.23
C GLY A 29 28.17 -16.86 1.42
N ARG A 30 29.25 -16.41 2.08
CA ARG A 30 30.40 -17.25 2.46
C ARG A 30 30.05 -18.15 3.65
N LEU A 31 29.47 -17.59 4.71
CA LEU A 31 29.04 -18.34 5.90
C LEU A 31 27.99 -19.40 5.57
N LEU A 32 26.98 -19.07 4.76
CA LEU A 32 25.96 -20.01 4.25
C LEU A 32 26.52 -21.07 3.27
N GLY A 33 27.79 -20.98 2.91
CA GLY A 33 28.54 -22.03 2.19
C GLY A 33 29.31 -22.99 3.11
N SER A 34 29.40 -22.69 4.42
CA SER A 34 30.00 -23.58 5.42
C SER A 34 29.11 -24.79 5.68
N LYS A 35 29.73 -25.90 6.11
CA LYS A 35 29.01 -27.12 6.54
C LYS A 35 28.47 -27.03 7.97
N ASN A 36 28.92 -26.04 8.74
CA ASN A 36 28.58 -25.88 10.15
C ASN A 36 27.40 -24.92 10.36
N VAL A 37 26.99 -24.18 9.34
CA VAL A 37 25.96 -23.14 9.40
C VAL A 37 24.62 -23.67 8.90
N ARG A 38 23.60 -23.67 9.77
CA ARG A 38 22.21 -23.95 9.38
C ARG A 38 21.53 -22.64 8.96
N VAL A 39 21.01 -22.59 7.73
CA VAL A 39 20.19 -21.47 7.24
C VAL A 39 18.93 -21.22 8.09
N ASN A 40 18.47 -22.25 8.80
CA ASN A 40 17.35 -22.25 9.74
C ASN A 40 17.84 -22.48 11.18
N CYS A 41 18.97 -21.89 11.57
CA CYS A 41 19.33 -21.76 12.98
C CYS A 41 18.31 -20.88 13.72
N LEU A 42 18.27 -20.99 15.05
CA LEU A 42 17.31 -20.29 15.91
C LEU A 42 18.07 -19.58 17.04
N ASP A 43 17.85 -18.28 17.20
CA ASP A 43 18.36 -17.55 18.36
C ASP A 43 17.57 -17.86 19.64
N GLU A 44 17.87 -17.14 20.72
CA GLU A 44 17.30 -17.36 22.05
C GLU A 44 15.78 -17.06 22.09
N HIS A 45 15.29 -16.16 21.22
CA HIS A 45 13.87 -15.85 21.03
C HIS A 45 13.19 -16.80 20.02
N GLY A 46 13.96 -17.59 19.28
CA GLY A 46 13.48 -18.45 18.20
C GLY A 46 13.28 -17.72 16.87
N MET A 47 13.94 -16.58 16.65
CA MET A 47 14.00 -15.98 15.31
C MET A 47 14.97 -16.77 14.41
N THR A 48 14.60 -16.90 13.13
CA THR A 48 15.52 -17.39 12.09
C THR A 48 16.31 -16.24 11.46
N PRO A 49 17.46 -16.54 10.81
CA PRO A 49 18.13 -15.62 9.88
C PRO A 49 17.19 -14.87 8.92
N LEU A 50 16.15 -15.54 8.42
CA LEU A 50 15.17 -14.97 7.49
C LEU A 50 14.24 -13.96 8.18
N MET A 51 13.83 -14.22 9.42
CA MET A 51 13.04 -13.28 10.21
C MET A 51 13.83 -12.01 10.51
N HIS A 52 15.11 -12.14 10.90
CA HIS A 52 16.03 -11.01 11.11
C HIS A 52 16.19 -10.16 9.85
N ALA A 53 16.47 -10.78 8.71
CA ALA A 53 16.59 -10.09 7.43
C ALA A 53 15.29 -9.40 6.98
N ALA A 54 14.13 -10.04 7.19
CA ALA A 54 12.83 -9.51 6.84
C ALA A 54 12.45 -8.31 7.72
N TYR A 55 12.65 -8.43 9.03
CA TYR A 55 12.39 -7.38 10.02
C TYR A 55 13.26 -6.13 9.77
N LYS A 56 14.58 -6.29 9.62
CA LYS A 56 15.54 -5.20 9.34
C LYS A 56 15.49 -4.72 7.87
N GLY A 57 14.47 -5.11 7.09
CA GLY A 57 14.19 -4.58 5.75
C GLY A 57 15.20 -4.95 4.64
N LYS A 58 16.06 -5.95 4.86
CA LYS A 58 17.21 -6.29 4.01
C LYS A 58 16.80 -7.17 2.82
N VAL A 59 16.34 -6.56 1.72
CA VAL A 59 15.83 -7.22 0.50
C VAL A 59 16.74 -8.34 0.00
N ASP A 60 18.00 -8.03 -0.32
CA ASP A 60 18.89 -9.01 -0.94
C ASP A 60 19.39 -10.09 0.03
N MET A 61 19.38 -9.81 1.34
CA MET A 61 19.63 -10.82 2.36
C MET A 61 18.48 -11.83 2.45
N CYS A 62 17.22 -11.37 2.42
CA CYS A 62 16.05 -12.24 2.31
C CYS A 62 16.14 -13.11 1.05
N ARG A 63 16.53 -12.50 -0.09
CA ARG A 63 16.68 -13.19 -1.38
C ARG A 63 17.80 -14.24 -1.35
N LEU A 64 18.89 -13.99 -0.62
CA LEU A 64 19.99 -14.94 -0.42
C LEU A 64 19.55 -16.12 0.45
N LEU A 65 18.96 -15.86 1.61
CA LEU A 65 18.52 -16.88 2.56
C LEU A 65 17.48 -17.83 1.95
N LEU A 66 16.48 -17.28 1.25
CA LEU A 66 15.48 -18.10 0.53
C LEU A 66 16.12 -19.00 -0.55
N ARG A 67 17.20 -18.55 -1.23
CA ARG A 67 17.95 -19.39 -2.20
C ARG A 67 18.75 -20.52 -1.53
N HIS A 68 19.14 -20.34 -0.26
CA HIS A 68 19.82 -21.38 0.52
C HIS A 68 18.84 -22.32 1.25
N GLY A 69 17.52 -22.18 1.03
CA GLY A 69 16.50 -23.06 1.62
C GLY A 69 16.03 -22.62 3.01
N ALA A 70 16.06 -21.31 3.29
CA ALA A 70 15.41 -20.77 4.48
C ALA A 70 13.91 -21.10 4.52
N ASP A 71 13.42 -21.55 5.68
CA ASP A 71 12.02 -21.82 5.90
C ASP A 71 11.25 -20.52 6.18
N VAL A 72 10.31 -20.21 5.30
CA VAL A 72 9.46 -19.01 5.37
C VAL A 72 8.30 -19.15 6.37
N ASN A 73 7.90 -20.38 6.68
CA ASN A 73 6.75 -20.71 7.54
C ASN A 73 7.17 -21.16 8.95
N CYS A 74 8.48 -21.15 9.26
CA CYS A 74 8.97 -21.31 10.62
C CYS A 74 8.24 -20.33 11.56
N ASN A 75 7.71 -20.89 12.65
CA ASN A 75 6.92 -20.19 13.67
C ASN A 75 7.49 -20.40 15.09
N GLU A 76 8.72 -20.90 15.20
CA GLU A 76 9.41 -21.21 16.45
C GLU A 76 9.75 -19.98 17.31
N HIS A 77 9.43 -18.76 16.85
CA HIS A 77 9.51 -17.54 17.63
C HIS A 77 8.66 -17.61 18.92
N GLU A 78 9.12 -17.00 20.01
CA GLU A 78 8.42 -17.02 21.30
C GLU A 78 7.00 -16.43 21.30
N HIS A 79 6.67 -15.62 20.29
CA HIS A 79 5.32 -15.08 20.06
C HIS A 79 4.65 -15.64 18.79
N GLY A 80 5.23 -16.65 18.13
CA GLY A 80 4.67 -17.25 16.91
C GLY A 80 4.70 -16.33 15.68
N TYR A 81 5.63 -15.36 15.62
CA TYR A 81 5.82 -14.52 14.44
C TYR A 81 6.51 -15.30 13.31
N THR A 82 5.96 -15.24 12.09
CA THR A 82 6.57 -15.81 10.88
C THR A 82 7.35 -14.75 10.09
N ALA A 83 8.18 -15.17 9.13
CA ALA A 83 8.92 -14.25 8.26
C ALA A 83 7.99 -13.27 7.49
N LEU A 84 6.78 -13.69 7.14
CA LEU A 84 5.78 -12.82 6.50
C LEU A 84 5.23 -11.73 7.45
N MET A 85 5.11 -12.03 8.76
CA MET A 85 4.68 -11.04 9.75
C MET A 85 5.75 -9.95 9.93
N PHE A 86 7.02 -10.33 10.04
CA PHE A 86 8.14 -9.39 10.08
C PHE A 86 8.28 -8.58 8.78
N ALA A 87 8.06 -9.20 7.62
CA ALA A 87 8.00 -8.49 6.34
C ALA A 87 6.88 -7.44 6.30
N GLY A 88 5.69 -7.78 6.84
CA GLY A 88 4.57 -6.87 7.01
C GLY A 88 4.88 -5.68 7.93
N LEU A 89 5.54 -5.95 9.06
CA LEU A 89 5.98 -4.91 10.01
C LEU A 89 7.01 -3.94 9.41
N SER A 90 7.97 -4.47 8.64
CA SER A 90 9.05 -3.66 8.01
C SER A 90 8.56 -2.64 6.97
N GLY A 91 7.30 -2.72 6.53
CA GLY A 91 6.77 -1.94 5.41
C GLY A 91 7.33 -2.29 4.04
N ASN A 92 8.27 -3.22 3.96
CA ASN A 92 8.92 -3.58 2.71
C ASN A 92 8.05 -4.56 1.90
N LYS A 93 7.30 -3.98 0.96
CA LYS A 93 6.42 -4.73 0.04
C LYS A 93 7.16 -5.71 -0.88
N GLU A 94 8.45 -5.51 -1.18
CA GLU A 94 9.21 -6.48 -1.98
C GLU A 94 9.61 -7.69 -1.13
N ILE A 95 9.97 -7.48 0.14
CA ILE A 95 10.19 -8.60 1.09
C ILE A 95 8.88 -9.35 1.30
N THR A 96 7.78 -8.64 1.54
CA THR A 96 6.43 -9.23 1.64
C THR A 96 6.10 -10.07 0.41
N TRP A 97 6.36 -9.56 -0.80
CA TRP A 97 6.19 -10.31 -2.05
C TRP A 97 7.09 -11.56 -2.14
N MET A 98 8.36 -11.46 -1.74
CA MET A 98 9.30 -12.59 -1.76
C MET A 98 8.90 -13.71 -0.79
N MET A 99 8.39 -13.38 0.41
CA MET A 99 7.89 -14.39 1.34
C MET A 99 6.69 -15.14 0.73
N LEU A 100 5.77 -14.41 0.10
CA LEU A 100 4.59 -14.99 -0.54
C LEU A 100 4.95 -15.90 -1.74
N GLU A 101 5.87 -15.49 -2.61
CA GLU A 101 6.39 -16.36 -3.69
C GLU A 101 7.22 -17.54 -3.17
N ALA A 102 7.78 -17.47 -1.97
CA ALA A 102 8.42 -18.60 -1.29
C ALA A 102 7.42 -19.58 -0.63
N GLY A 103 6.12 -19.29 -0.68
CA GLY A 103 5.06 -20.14 -0.10
C GLY A 103 4.64 -19.76 1.31
N ALA A 104 4.83 -18.50 1.73
CA ALA A 104 4.37 -18.04 3.05
C ALA A 104 2.86 -18.20 3.24
N GLU A 105 2.48 -18.81 4.36
CA GLU A 105 1.08 -18.95 4.78
C GLU A 105 0.54 -17.61 5.30
N THR A 106 -0.63 -17.20 4.78
CA THR A 106 -1.19 -15.85 5.01
C THR A 106 -2.15 -15.78 6.20
N ASP A 107 -2.64 -16.94 6.62
CA ASP A 107 -3.68 -17.18 7.61
C ASP A 107 -3.14 -17.71 8.96
N VAL A 108 -1.84 -17.99 9.04
CA VAL A 108 -1.14 -18.20 10.32
C VAL A 108 -1.30 -16.96 11.21
N VAL A 109 -1.62 -17.20 12.48
CA VAL A 109 -1.76 -16.17 13.52
C VAL A 109 -0.67 -16.31 14.58
N ASN A 110 -0.22 -15.17 15.10
CA ASN A 110 0.70 -15.10 16.24
C ASN A 110 -0.03 -15.35 17.58
N SER A 111 0.69 -15.24 18.69
CA SER A 111 0.16 -15.43 20.06
C SER A 111 -1.03 -14.52 20.41
N VAL A 112 -1.17 -13.35 19.78
CA VAL A 112 -2.30 -12.41 19.96
C VAL A 112 -3.35 -12.52 18.84
N GLY A 113 -3.40 -13.65 18.13
CA GLY A 113 -4.44 -13.95 17.14
C GLY A 113 -4.40 -13.12 15.85
N ARG A 114 -3.26 -12.48 15.53
CA ARG A 114 -3.11 -11.59 14.37
C ARG A 114 -2.33 -12.27 13.24
N THR A 115 -2.88 -12.19 12.03
CA THR A 115 -2.22 -12.54 10.76
C THR A 115 -1.23 -11.47 10.33
N ALA A 116 -0.33 -11.80 9.40
CA ALA A 116 0.62 -10.84 8.81
C ALA A 116 -0.04 -9.60 8.18
N ALA A 117 -1.22 -9.76 7.55
CA ALA A 117 -1.98 -8.65 7.01
C ALA A 117 -2.54 -7.73 8.11
N GLN A 118 -2.98 -8.27 9.23
CA GLN A 118 -3.43 -7.48 10.39
C GLN A 118 -2.26 -6.78 11.10
N MET A 119 -1.11 -7.44 11.22
CA MET A 119 0.11 -6.82 11.75
C MET A 119 0.55 -5.64 10.88
N ALA A 120 0.63 -5.81 9.55
CA ALA A 120 0.95 -4.73 8.61
C ALA A 120 -0.09 -3.59 8.67
N ALA A 121 -1.38 -3.90 8.85
CA ALA A 121 -2.43 -2.87 8.98
C ALA A 121 -2.29 -2.07 10.29
N PHE A 122 -1.93 -2.72 11.40
CA PHE A 122 -1.74 -2.08 12.71
C PHE A 122 -0.62 -1.01 12.69
N VAL A 123 0.46 -1.26 11.94
CA VAL A 123 1.55 -0.28 11.72
C VAL A 123 1.37 0.59 10.47
N GLY A 124 0.17 0.64 9.87
CA GLY A 124 -0.15 1.51 8.73
C GLY A 124 0.50 1.13 7.38
N GLN A 125 1.10 -0.06 7.28
CA GLN A 125 1.85 -0.52 6.10
C GLN A 125 0.93 -1.03 4.98
N HIS A 126 0.06 -0.15 4.50
CA HIS A 126 -1.02 -0.45 3.55
C HIS A 126 -0.55 -1.10 2.23
N ASP A 127 0.67 -0.81 1.76
CA ASP A 127 1.23 -1.48 0.57
C ASP A 127 1.46 -2.99 0.84
N CYS A 128 1.96 -3.37 2.02
CA CYS A 128 2.12 -4.77 2.42
C CYS A 128 0.76 -5.46 2.60
N VAL A 129 -0.19 -4.81 3.27
CA VAL A 129 -1.57 -5.30 3.42
C VAL A 129 -2.19 -5.58 2.04
N THR A 130 -2.03 -4.64 1.10
CA THR A 130 -2.55 -4.78 -0.26
C THR A 130 -1.90 -5.97 -0.98
N VAL A 131 -0.57 -6.13 -0.86
CA VAL A 131 0.18 -7.24 -1.48
C VAL A 131 -0.27 -8.59 -0.95
N ILE A 132 -0.38 -8.77 0.37
CA ILE A 132 -0.84 -10.03 0.99
C ILE A 132 -2.26 -10.36 0.51
N ASN A 133 -3.20 -9.42 0.64
CA ASN A 133 -4.60 -9.64 0.32
C ASN A 133 -4.88 -9.82 -1.20
N ASN A 134 -3.96 -9.38 -2.06
CA ASN A 134 -4.05 -9.54 -3.52
C ASN A 134 -3.14 -10.63 -4.10
N PHE A 135 -2.42 -11.38 -3.25
CA PHE A 135 -1.49 -12.39 -3.72
C PHE A 135 -2.20 -13.51 -4.49
N PHE A 136 -1.54 -14.01 -5.53
CA PHE A 136 -2.00 -15.14 -6.30
C PHE A 136 -0.81 -16.07 -6.61
N PRO A 137 -0.66 -17.18 -5.87
CA PRO A 137 0.39 -18.17 -6.10
C PRO A 137 0.45 -18.58 -7.57
N ARG A 138 1.65 -18.58 -8.15
CA ARG A 138 1.85 -18.81 -9.59
C ARG A 138 1.40 -20.21 -10.02
N GLU A 139 1.52 -21.17 -9.12
CA GLU A 139 1.14 -22.58 -9.23
C GLU A 139 -0.36 -22.73 -9.51
N ARG A 140 -1.18 -21.84 -8.92
CA ARG A 140 -2.63 -21.79 -9.17
C ARG A 140 -2.97 -21.39 -10.60
N LEU A 141 -2.11 -20.65 -11.29
CA LEU A 141 -2.25 -20.35 -12.71
C LEU A 141 -1.65 -21.45 -13.57
N ASP A 142 -0.48 -21.96 -13.20
CA ASP A 142 0.22 -23.00 -13.94
C ASP A 142 -0.55 -24.34 -13.95
N TYR A 143 -1.49 -24.55 -13.02
CA TYR A 143 -2.55 -25.57 -13.11
C TYR A 143 -3.29 -25.57 -14.46
N TYR A 144 -3.62 -24.39 -15.00
CA TYR A 144 -4.31 -24.25 -16.30
C TYR A 144 -3.39 -24.40 -17.50
N THR A 145 -2.07 -24.46 -17.29
CA THR A 145 -1.06 -24.64 -18.36
C THR A 145 -0.80 -26.10 -18.72
N LYS A 146 -1.46 -27.02 -18.03
CA LYS A 146 -1.44 -28.47 -18.26
C LYS A 146 -2.82 -28.93 -18.78
N PRO A 147 -2.91 -29.94 -19.67
CA PRO A 147 -4.19 -30.57 -20.00
C PRO A 147 -4.86 -31.18 -18.75
N GLN A 148 -6.18 -31.25 -18.73
CA GLN A 148 -6.97 -31.64 -17.54
C GLN A 148 -8.12 -32.58 -17.91
N GLY A 149 -8.24 -33.71 -17.22
CA GLY A 149 -9.34 -34.66 -17.42
C GLY A 149 -9.38 -35.22 -18.84
N LEU A 150 -10.33 -34.77 -19.66
CA LEU A 150 -10.51 -35.17 -21.06
C LEU A 150 -9.96 -34.14 -22.08
N ASP A 151 -9.44 -32.99 -21.61
CA ASP A 151 -8.87 -31.98 -22.49
C ASP A 151 -7.58 -32.50 -23.16
N LYS A 152 -7.48 -32.34 -24.50
CA LYS A 152 -6.25 -32.65 -25.26
C LYS A 152 -5.22 -31.51 -25.26
N GLU A 153 -5.66 -30.29 -24.96
CA GLU A 153 -4.84 -29.08 -24.90
C GLU A 153 -4.92 -28.44 -23.50
N PRO A 154 -3.88 -27.69 -23.06
CA PRO A 154 -4.00 -26.86 -21.87
C PRO A 154 -4.95 -25.68 -22.11
N LYS A 155 -5.74 -25.34 -21.08
CA LYS A 155 -6.68 -24.21 -21.10
C LYS A 155 -5.95 -22.87 -21.30
N LEU A 156 -4.74 -22.74 -20.75
CA LEU A 156 -3.82 -21.62 -20.93
C LEU A 156 -2.52 -22.08 -21.62
N PRO A 157 -2.11 -21.51 -22.77
CA PRO A 157 -0.77 -21.76 -23.30
C PRO A 157 0.30 -21.26 -22.33
N VAL A 158 1.35 -22.07 -22.09
CA VAL A 158 2.45 -21.74 -21.14
C VAL A 158 3.03 -20.34 -21.39
N LYS A 159 3.17 -19.92 -22.65
CA LYS A 159 3.66 -18.58 -23.05
C LYS A 159 2.85 -17.40 -22.46
N LEU A 160 1.60 -17.63 -22.04
CA LEU A 160 0.70 -16.62 -21.49
C LEU A 160 0.67 -16.60 -19.96
N ALA A 161 1.23 -17.59 -19.27
CA ALA A 161 1.15 -17.69 -17.81
C ALA A 161 1.82 -16.51 -17.11
N GLY A 162 3.08 -16.18 -17.43
CA GLY A 162 3.76 -14.99 -16.89
C GLY A 162 3.04 -13.67 -17.20
N PRO A 163 2.69 -13.38 -18.48
CA PRO A 163 1.93 -12.17 -18.84
C PRO A 163 0.58 -12.04 -18.12
N LEU A 164 -0.16 -13.14 -17.95
CA LEU A 164 -1.46 -13.14 -17.28
C LEU A 164 -1.31 -13.03 -15.75
N HIS A 165 -0.35 -13.74 -15.14
CA HIS A 165 -0.02 -13.63 -13.72
C HIS A 165 0.27 -12.18 -13.32
N LYS A 166 1.11 -11.47 -14.11
CA LYS A 166 1.41 -10.04 -13.92
C LYS A 166 0.17 -9.12 -13.93
N ILE A 167 -0.91 -9.51 -14.60
CA ILE A 167 -2.19 -8.76 -14.59
C ILE A 167 -3.08 -9.21 -13.42
N ILE A 168 -3.10 -10.50 -13.07
CA ILE A 168 -3.81 -11.04 -11.91
C ILE A 168 -3.28 -10.42 -10.59
N THR A 169 -1.96 -10.26 -10.48
CA THR A 169 -1.27 -9.80 -9.25
C THR A 169 -1.16 -8.28 -9.15
N THR A 170 -1.52 -7.52 -10.20
CA THR A 170 -1.54 -6.05 -10.11
C THR A 170 -2.59 -5.58 -9.09
N THR A 171 -2.27 -4.53 -8.35
CA THR A 171 -3.15 -3.89 -7.36
C THR A 171 -3.91 -2.71 -7.97
N ASN A 172 -3.42 -2.15 -9.07
CA ASN A 172 -4.03 -1.04 -9.78
C ASN A 172 -5.16 -1.51 -10.70
N MET A 173 -6.40 -1.35 -10.24
CA MET A 173 -7.63 -1.74 -10.94
C MET A 173 -8.13 -0.71 -11.97
N HIS A 174 -7.39 0.39 -12.23
CA HIS A 174 -7.82 1.39 -13.20
C HIS A 174 -7.84 0.77 -14.62
N PRO A 175 -8.96 0.84 -15.36
CA PRO A 175 -9.14 0.02 -16.56
C PRO A 175 -8.11 0.37 -17.65
N VAL A 176 -7.67 1.62 -17.75
CA VAL A 176 -6.59 2.00 -18.68
C VAL A 176 -5.27 1.31 -18.34
N LYS A 177 -4.94 1.01 -17.08
CA LYS A 177 -3.72 0.27 -16.76
C LYS A 177 -3.82 -1.20 -17.16
N ILE A 178 -4.98 -1.82 -16.99
CA ILE A 178 -5.23 -3.19 -17.46
C ILE A 178 -5.11 -3.25 -19.00
N VAL A 179 -5.72 -2.31 -19.72
CA VAL A 179 -5.60 -2.23 -21.20
C VAL A 179 -4.15 -1.94 -21.64
N LEU A 180 -3.41 -1.10 -20.91
CA LEU A 180 -1.99 -0.87 -21.17
C LEU A 180 -1.16 -2.14 -20.97
N LEU A 181 -1.37 -2.91 -19.90
CA LEU A 181 -0.66 -4.18 -19.68
C LEU A 181 -0.94 -5.23 -20.78
N VAL A 182 -2.15 -5.24 -21.34
CA VAL A 182 -2.51 -6.04 -22.53
C VAL A 182 -1.80 -5.50 -23.79
N LYS A 183 -1.78 -4.18 -24.00
CA LYS A 183 -1.15 -3.53 -25.17
C LYS A 183 0.38 -3.64 -25.16
N GLU A 184 0.99 -3.56 -23.98
CA GLU A 184 2.45 -3.62 -23.75
C GLU A 184 3.02 -5.04 -23.96
N ASN A 185 2.17 -6.07 -24.04
CA ASN A 185 2.60 -7.46 -24.27
C ASN A 185 2.04 -8.01 -25.60
N PRO A 186 2.88 -8.25 -26.63
CA PRO A 186 2.42 -8.75 -27.93
C PRO A 186 1.61 -10.05 -27.86
N LEU A 187 1.92 -10.94 -26.91
CA LEU A 187 1.20 -12.21 -26.75
C LEU A 187 -0.21 -12.04 -26.16
N LEU A 188 -0.50 -10.92 -25.50
CA LEU A 188 -1.84 -10.57 -25.02
C LEU A 188 -2.63 -9.70 -26.01
N ALA A 189 -1.96 -9.10 -27.01
CA ALA A 189 -2.61 -8.42 -28.14
C ALA A 189 -3.14 -9.41 -29.21
N GLU A 190 -2.71 -10.68 -29.17
CA GLU A 190 -3.27 -11.78 -29.98
C GLU A 190 -4.72 -12.11 -29.52
N VAL A 191 -5.68 -12.05 -30.46
CA VAL A 191 -7.12 -12.26 -30.18
C VAL A 191 -7.41 -13.63 -29.55
N GLU A 192 -6.86 -14.71 -30.10
CA GLU A 192 -7.09 -16.06 -29.57
C GLU A 192 -6.43 -16.28 -28.20
N ALA A 193 -5.24 -15.70 -28.02
CA ALA A 193 -4.50 -15.77 -26.77
C ALA A 193 -5.27 -15.07 -25.64
N LEU A 194 -5.73 -13.84 -25.87
CA LEU A 194 -6.54 -13.09 -24.91
C LEU A 194 -7.91 -13.77 -24.66
N GLN A 195 -8.45 -14.49 -25.66
CA GLN A 195 -9.63 -15.33 -25.50
C GLN A 195 -9.38 -16.65 -24.73
N LYS A 196 -8.15 -17.19 -24.71
CA LYS A 196 -7.76 -18.23 -23.73
C LYS A 196 -7.57 -17.61 -22.34
N CYS A 197 -6.97 -16.42 -22.22
CA CYS A 197 -6.77 -15.73 -20.94
C CYS A 197 -8.05 -15.37 -20.19
N TYR A 198 -9.04 -14.70 -20.80
CA TYR A 198 -10.24 -14.29 -20.03
C TYR A 198 -11.08 -15.50 -19.57
N ARG A 199 -11.17 -16.57 -20.38
CA ARG A 199 -11.84 -17.81 -19.97
C ARG A 199 -11.16 -18.50 -18.79
N VAL A 200 -9.85 -18.31 -18.62
CA VAL A 200 -9.12 -18.78 -17.43
C VAL A 200 -9.41 -17.88 -16.23
N LEU A 201 -9.56 -16.57 -16.40
CA LEU A 201 -10.03 -15.66 -15.33
C LEU A 201 -11.45 -16.02 -14.87
N ASP A 202 -12.36 -16.35 -15.80
CA ASP A 202 -13.72 -16.80 -15.47
C ASP A 202 -13.70 -18.09 -14.63
N LEU A 203 -12.85 -19.06 -15.00
CA LEU A 203 -12.67 -20.32 -14.24
C LEU A 203 -12.01 -20.11 -12.87
N ILE A 204 -11.11 -19.13 -12.73
CA ILE A 204 -10.52 -18.77 -11.43
C ILE A 204 -11.58 -18.07 -10.55
N CYS A 205 -12.39 -17.17 -11.13
CA CYS A 205 -13.52 -16.54 -10.46
C CYS A 205 -14.51 -17.60 -9.93
N GLU A 206 -14.89 -18.55 -10.77
CA GLU A 206 -15.76 -19.67 -10.39
C GLU A 206 -15.16 -20.50 -9.25
N LYS A 207 -13.87 -20.86 -9.34
CA LYS A 207 -13.19 -21.62 -8.29
C LYS A 207 -13.16 -20.88 -6.95
N CYS A 208 -12.90 -19.58 -6.96
CA CYS A 208 -12.91 -18.74 -5.75
C CYS A 208 -14.28 -18.64 -5.07
N MET A 209 -15.38 -18.84 -5.81
CA MET A 209 -16.76 -18.82 -5.28
C MET A 209 -17.31 -20.21 -4.93
N LYS A 210 -16.70 -21.30 -5.42
CA LYS A 210 -17.15 -22.69 -5.19
C LYS A 210 -16.30 -23.50 -4.21
N GLN A 211 -15.13 -22.99 -3.82
CA GLN A 211 -14.31 -23.59 -2.76
C GLN A 211 -14.93 -23.32 -1.37
N LYS A 212 -14.62 -24.18 -0.39
CA LYS A 212 -15.09 -24.06 1.00
C LYS A 212 -14.83 -22.66 1.57
N ASP A 213 -13.59 -22.19 1.40
CA ASP A 213 -13.10 -20.94 1.95
C ASP A 213 -13.25 -19.85 0.86
N MET A 214 -14.49 -19.41 0.65
CA MET A 214 -14.90 -18.52 -0.44
C MET A 214 -14.12 -17.19 -0.43
N ASN A 215 -13.61 -16.76 -1.58
CA ASN A 215 -12.90 -15.49 -1.72
C ASN A 215 -13.62 -14.59 -2.74
N GLU A 216 -14.65 -13.90 -2.26
CA GLU A 216 -15.46 -12.96 -3.07
C GLU A 216 -14.61 -11.83 -3.68
N VAL A 217 -13.61 -11.34 -2.94
CA VAL A 217 -12.74 -10.23 -3.37
C VAL A 217 -11.91 -10.63 -4.59
N LEU A 218 -11.25 -11.79 -4.52
CA LEU A 218 -10.47 -12.34 -5.62
C LEU A 218 -11.38 -12.73 -6.80
N ALA A 219 -12.57 -13.26 -6.55
CA ALA A 219 -13.55 -13.55 -7.59
C ALA A 219 -13.99 -12.29 -8.34
N MET A 220 -14.40 -11.23 -7.62
CA MET A 220 -14.75 -9.92 -8.19
C MET A 220 -13.60 -9.33 -9.00
N LYS A 221 -12.36 -9.43 -8.49
CA LYS A 221 -11.15 -9.01 -9.21
C LYS A 221 -10.96 -9.77 -10.53
N MET A 222 -11.06 -11.09 -10.53
CA MET A 222 -10.89 -11.90 -11.75
C MET A 222 -11.98 -11.62 -12.78
N HIS A 223 -13.24 -11.54 -12.34
CA HIS A 223 -14.38 -11.18 -13.19
C HIS A 223 -14.24 -9.78 -13.80
N TYR A 224 -13.82 -8.79 -13.01
CA TYR A 224 -13.60 -7.44 -13.51
C TYR A 224 -12.49 -7.38 -14.57
N ILE A 225 -11.34 -8.04 -14.34
CA ILE A 225 -10.27 -8.14 -15.35
C ILE A 225 -10.78 -8.88 -16.60
N SER A 226 -11.58 -9.94 -16.46
CA SER A 226 -12.24 -10.64 -17.58
C SER A 226 -13.14 -9.69 -18.39
N CYS A 227 -13.96 -8.86 -17.73
CA CYS A 227 -14.81 -7.87 -18.39
C CYS A 227 -13.99 -6.85 -19.20
N ILE A 228 -12.84 -6.39 -18.68
CA ILE A 228 -11.93 -5.52 -19.43
C ILE A 228 -11.31 -6.26 -20.63
N PHE A 229 -10.89 -7.52 -20.46
CA PHE A 229 -10.35 -8.35 -21.55
C PHE A 229 -11.39 -8.62 -22.66
N GLN A 230 -12.65 -8.85 -22.30
CA GLN A 230 -13.74 -9.02 -23.26
C GLN A 230 -13.96 -7.74 -24.09
N LYS A 231 -13.88 -6.55 -23.49
CA LYS A 231 -13.92 -5.28 -24.24
C LYS A 231 -12.65 -5.05 -25.06
N CYS A 232 -11.46 -5.45 -24.58
CA CYS A 232 -10.24 -5.47 -25.39
C CYS A 232 -10.42 -6.33 -26.65
N LEU A 233 -11.08 -7.50 -26.55
CA LEU A 233 -11.37 -8.37 -27.69
C LEU A 233 -12.32 -7.73 -28.71
N THR A 234 -13.37 -7.03 -28.26
CA THR A 234 -14.24 -6.21 -29.13
C THR A 234 -13.40 -5.22 -29.94
N PHE A 235 -12.57 -4.40 -29.27
CA PHE A 235 -11.72 -3.43 -29.96
C PHE A 235 -10.62 -4.07 -30.83
N LEU A 236 -10.05 -5.21 -30.46
CA LEU A 236 -9.05 -5.92 -31.29
C LEU A 236 -9.65 -6.54 -32.56
N LYS A 237 -10.95 -6.89 -32.55
CA LYS A 237 -11.67 -7.49 -33.69
C LYS A 237 -12.31 -6.44 -34.60
N GLU A 238 -12.91 -5.39 -34.04
CA GLU A 238 -13.87 -4.52 -34.73
C GLU A 238 -13.33 -3.12 -35.08
N ARG A 239 -12.13 -2.76 -34.63
CA ARG A 239 -11.61 -1.38 -34.70
C ARG A 239 -10.20 -1.29 -35.28
N GLU A 240 -10.03 -0.44 -36.29
CA GLU A 240 -8.70 -0.11 -36.86
C GLU A 240 -7.74 0.48 -35.80
N ASP A 241 -8.25 1.32 -34.90
CA ASP A 241 -7.47 1.94 -33.81
C ASP A 241 -7.31 1.05 -32.57
N LYS A 242 -7.86 -0.18 -32.59
CA LYS A 242 -7.62 -1.26 -31.61
C LYS A 242 -7.64 -0.77 -30.16
N LEU A 243 -6.65 -1.16 -29.36
CA LEU A 243 -6.54 -0.81 -27.94
C LEU A 243 -6.27 0.69 -27.70
N ASP A 244 -5.70 1.42 -28.65
CA ASP A 244 -5.58 2.89 -28.56
C ASP A 244 -6.96 3.56 -28.68
N GLY A 245 -7.87 3.00 -29.48
CA GLY A 245 -9.27 3.39 -29.50
C GLY A 245 -9.97 3.14 -28.17
N PHE A 246 -9.70 1.99 -27.54
CA PHE A 246 -10.27 1.67 -26.23
C PHE A 246 -9.75 2.62 -25.13
N ILE A 247 -8.43 2.85 -25.08
CA ILE A 247 -7.79 3.79 -24.13
C ILE A 247 -8.35 5.21 -24.33
N LYS A 248 -8.50 5.69 -25.57
CA LYS A 248 -9.13 7.00 -25.84
C LYS A 248 -10.58 7.04 -25.37
N SER A 249 -11.36 5.98 -25.56
CA SER A 249 -12.74 5.90 -25.03
C SER A 249 -12.80 5.91 -23.51
N LEU A 250 -11.88 5.22 -22.82
CA LEU A 250 -11.77 5.18 -21.36
C LEU A 250 -11.30 6.50 -20.73
N LEU A 251 -10.59 7.34 -21.49
CA LEU A 251 -10.10 8.64 -21.02
C LEU A 251 -10.95 9.83 -21.45
N LYS A 252 -11.79 9.70 -22.50
CA LYS A 252 -12.57 10.82 -23.05
C LYS A 252 -13.55 11.37 -21.99
N GLY A 253 -13.24 12.58 -21.52
CA GLY A 253 -14.09 13.33 -20.60
C GLY A 253 -15.34 13.92 -21.25
N ARG A 254 -16.36 14.22 -20.44
CA ARG A 254 -17.46 15.13 -20.81
C ARG A 254 -16.96 16.58 -20.82
N ASP A 255 -17.38 17.41 -21.77
CA ASP A 255 -16.77 18.72 -22.01
C ASP A 255 -16.98 19.76 -20.87
N LYS A 256 -17.86 19.50 -19.90
CA LYS A 256 -18.10 20.37 -18.71
C LYS A 256 -16.93 20.39 -17.72
N ASP A 257 -16.36 19.22 -17.43
CA ASP A 257 -15.45 19.00 -16.29
C ASP A 257 -14.35 17.95 -16.57
N GLY A 258 -14.39 17.27 -17.71
CA GLY A 258 -13.45 16.21 -18.06
C GLY A 258 -13.78 14.83 -17.49
N PHE A 259 -14.90 14.63 -16.78
CA PHE A 259 -15.21 13.34 -16.15
C PHE A 259 -15.39 12.21 -17.20
N PRO A 260 -14.71 11.05 -17.06
CA PRO A 260 -14.70 9.97 -18.05
C PRO A 260 -15.95 9.08 -17.98
N VAL A 261 -17.09 9.61 -18.43
CA VAL A 261 -18.43 8.97 -18.37
C VAL A 261 -18.46 7.53 -18.91
N TYR A 262 -17.70 7.21 -19.96
CA TYR A 262 -17.65 5.85 -20.52
C TYR A 262 -16.93 4.87 -19.57
N GLN A 263 -15.89 5.32 -18.88
CA GLN A 263 -15.13 4.53 -17.91
C GLN A 263 -16.03 4.14 -16.72
N GLU A 264 -16.69 5.13 -16.13
CA GLU A 264 -17.63 4.93 -15.02
C GLU A 264 -18.77 3.98 -15.40
N LYS A 265 -19.34 4.14 -16.61
CA LYS A 265 -20.35 3.20 -17.13
C LYS A 265 -19.82 1.78 -17.30
N LEU A 266 -18.59 1.61 -17.79
CA LEU A 266 -17.97 0.29 -17.97
C LEU A 266 -17.73 -0.42 -16.63
N ILE A 267 -17.26 0.29 -15.61
CA ILE A 267 -17.03 -0.28 -14.28
C ILE A 267 -18.36 -0.71 -13.66
N ARG A 268 -19.39 0.15 -13.73
CA ARG A 268 -20.77 -0.17 -13.30
C ARG A 268 -21.42 -1.31 -14.11
N GLU A 269 -21.11 -1.44 -15.40
CA GLU A 269 -21.53 -2.58 -16.24
C GLU A 269 -20.86 -3.88 -15.76
N SER A 270 -19.56 -3.83 -15.47
CA SER A 270 -18.76 -4.98 -15.05
C SER A 270 -19.21 -5.52 -13.69
N ILE A 271 -19.37 -4.65 -12.68
CA ILE A 271 -19.88 -5.03 -11.35
C ILE A 271 -21.27 -5.69 -11.47
N ARG A 272 -22.20 -5.07 -12.20
CA ARG A 272 -23.57 -5.61 -12.36
C ARG A 272 -23.63 -6.92 -13.18
N LYS A 273 -22.54 -7.29 -13.86
CA LYS A 273 -22.41 -8.57 -14.57
C LYS A 273 -21.78 -9.69 -13.73
N PHE A 274 -21.41 -9.44 -12.47
CA PHE A 274 -20.84 -10.48 -11.61
C PHE A 274 -21.86 -11.63 -11.44
N PRO A 275 -21.53 -12.88 -11.79
CA PRO A 275 -22.53 -13.93 -11.95
C PRO A 275 -23.08 -14.52 -10.64
N TYR A 276 -22.63 -14.04 -9.48
CA TYR A 276 -23.05 -14.51 -8.16
C TYR A 276 -23.84 -13.40 -7.44
N CYS A 277 -25.16 -13.39 -7.61
CA CYS A 277 -26.06 -12.38 -7.04
C CYS A 277 -26.10 -12.35 -5.50
N GLU A 278 -25.88 -13.50 -4.87
CA GLU A 278 -25.87 -13.65 -3.40
C GLU A 278 -24.52 -13.27 -2.75
N ALA A 279 -23.51 -12.91 -3.55
CA ALA A 279 -22.21 -12.47 -3.06
C ALA A 279 -22.36 -11.19 -2.24
N THR A 280 -21.94 -11.23 -0.97
CA THR A 280 -22.08 -10.12 -0.01
C THR A 280 -21.39 -8.85 -0.51
N LEU A 281 -20.22 -9.00 -1.14
CA LEU A 281 -19.43 -7.93 -1.74
C LEU A 281 -20.15 -7.29 -2.92
N LEU A 282 -20.81 -8.09 -3.79
CA LEU A 282 -21.62 -7.54 -4.88
C LEU A 282 -22.78 -6.70 -4.33
N GLN A 283 -23.47 -7.19 -3.29
CA GLN A 283 -24.57 -6.47 -2.69
C GLN A 283 -24.09 -5.16 -2.03
N GLN A 284 -22.94 -5.16 -1.36
CA GLN A 284 -22.31 -3.95 -0.82
C GLN A 284 -21.94 -2.95 -1.94
N LEU A 285 -21.18 -3.38 -2.95
CA LEU A 285 -20.80 -2.57 -4.11
C LEU A 285 -22.04 -1.91 -4.74
N VAL A 286 -23.06 -2.71 -5.08
CA VAL A 286 -24.28 -2.22 -5.74
C VAL A 286 -25.03 -1.22 -4.86
N ARG A 287 -25.15 -1.45 -3.54
CA ARG A 287 -25.78 -0.48 -2.61
C ARG A 287 -25.02 0.84 -2.57
N SER A 288 -23.67 0.81 -2.60
CA SER A 288 -22.84 2.02 -2.61
C SER A 288 -22.89 2.80 -3.93
N ILE A 289 -22.93 2.13 -5.10
CA ILE A 289 -22.85 2.82 -6.41
C ILE A 289 -24.20 3.05 -7.10
N ALA A 290 -25.25 2.28 -6.82
CA ALA A 290 -26.53 2.40 -7.52
C ALA A 290 -27.26 3.76 -7.34
N PRO A 291 -27.29 4.39 -6.14
CA PRO A 291 -27.96 5.68 -5.96
C PRO A 291 -27.11 6.89 -6.38
N VAL A 292 -25.81 6.70 -6.66
CA VAL A 292 -24.86 7.80 -6.93
C VAL A 292 -24.89 8.18 -8.40
N GLU A 293 -25.11 9.46 -8.72
CA GLU A 293 -25.09 9.95 -10.10
C GLU A 293 -23.72 9.80 -10.79
N ILE A 294 -23.71 9.71 -12.12
CA ILE A 294 -22.47 9.53 -12.90
C ILE A 294 -21.67 10.83 -12.93
N GLY A 295 -20.50 10.80 -12.30
CA GLY A 295 -19.63 11.97 -12.11
C GLY A 295 -19.87 12.71 -10.79
N SER A 296 -20.52 12.05 -9.84
CA SER A 296 -20.54 12.40 -8.41
C SER A 296 -19.80 11.32 -7.62
N ASP A 297 -19.34 11.66 -6.42
CA ASP A 297 -18.66 10.71 -5.53
C ASP A 297 -19.63 9.95 -4.60
N PRO A 298 -19.27 8.72 -4.16
CA PRO A 298 -18.08 7.98 -4.56
C PRO A 298 -18.22 7.34 -5.96
N THR A 299 -17.20 7.52 -6.82
CA THR A 299 -17.17 6.87 -8.15
C THR A 299 -17.16 5.34 -8.05
N ALA A 300 -17.67 4.65 -9.07
CA ALA A 300 -17.59 3.18 -9.10
C ALA A 300 -16.14 2.67 -9.17
N PHE A 301 -15.20 3.48 -9.68
CA PHE A 301 -13.77 3.15 -9.62
C PHE A 301 -13.22 3.15 -8.19
N SER A 302 -13.51 4.18 -7.38
CA SER A 302 -13.02 4.26 -6.00
C SER A 302 -13.64 3.18 -5.11
N VAL A 303 -14.96 2.96 -5.19
CA VAL A 303 -15.64 1.90 -4.44
C VAL A 303 -15.10 0.50 -4.82
N LEU A 304 -14.94 0.19 -6.11
CA LEU A 304 -14.40 -1.10 -6.54
C LEU A 304 -12.94 -1.30 -6.13
N THR A 305 -12.12 -0.25 -6.18
CA THR A 305 -10.71 -0.32 -5.76
C THR A 305 -10.62 -0.58 -4.27
N GLN A 306 -11.34 0.19 -3.45
CA GLN A 306 -11.39 0.02 -1.99
C GLN A 306 -11.88 -1.38 -1.57
N ALA A 307 -12.82 -1.97 -2.32
CA ALA A 307 -13.30 -3.33 -2.14
C ALA A 307 -12.27 -4.43 -2.49
N ILE A 308 -11.27 -4.12 -3.34
CA ILE A 308 -10.25 -5.09 -3.81
C ILE A 308 -8.90 -4.92 -3.09
N THR A 309 -8.51 -3.69 -2.75
CA THR A 309 -7.25 -3.39 -2.05
C THR A 309 -7.40 -3.27 -0.53
N GLY A 310 -8.64 -3.22 -0.04
CA GLY A 310 -8.95 -2.88 1.34
C GLY A 310 -9.15 -1.37 1.55
N GLN A 311 -9.69 -1.01 2.72
CA GLN A 311 -9.85 0.38 3.12
C GLN A 311 -8.50 0.98 3.56
N VAL A 312 -8.27 2.24 3.21
CA VAL A 312 -7.09 3.01 3.61
C VAL A 312 -7.58 4.29 4.26
N GLY A 313 -7.26 4.50 5.53
CA GLY A 313 -7.79 5.62 6.33
C GLY A 313 -7.20 6.98 5.93
N PHE A 314 -5.90 7.00 5.60
CA PHE A 314 -5.17 8.19 5.16
C PHE A 314 -4.38 7.84 3.90
N VAL A 315 -4.53 8.63 2.84
CA VAL A 315 -3.96 8.33 1.51
C VAL A 315 -3.02 9.46 1.09
N ASP A 316 -1.85 9.52 1.72
CA ASP A 316 -0.78 10.48 1.39
C ASP A 316 -0.03 10.07 0.11
N ALA A 317 -0.79 9.81 -0.96
CA ALA A 317 -0.27 9.35 -2.24
C ALA A 317 -1.04 9.91 -3.42
N GLU A 318 -0.34 10.63 -4.29
CA GLU A 318 -0.86 11.16 -5.54
C GLU A 318 -1.02 10.08 -6.62
N PHE A 319 -2.08 10.15 -7.42
CA PHE A 319 -2.41 9.14 -8.44
C PHE A 319 -2.37 9.71 -9.86
N CYS A 320 -1.86 8.91 -10.81
CA CYS A 320 -1.82 9.32 -12.21
C CYS A 320 -3.22 9.32 -12.83
N THR A 321 -3.69 10.49 -13.29
CA THR A 321 -5.01 10.69 -13.90
C THR A 321 -5.23 9.86 -15.18
N THR A 322 -4.18 9.33 -15.79
CA THR A 322 -4.26 8.47 -16.98
C THR A 322 -4.43 6.99 -16.66
N CYS A 323 -3.81 6.51 -15.59
CA CYS A 323 -3.60 5.08 -15.38
C CYS A 323 -3.83 4.61 -13.94
N GLY A 324 -4.24 5.47 -13.00
CA GLY A 324 -4.44 5.12 -11.59
C GLY A 324 -3.16 4.72 -10.85
N GLY A 325 -1.98 4.98 -11.42
CA GLY A 325 -0.70 4.64 -10.77
C GLY A 325 -0.45 5.52 -9.54
N LYS A 326 -0.36 4.89 -8.35
CA LYS A 326 0.07 5.49 -7.08
C LYS A 326 1.50 6.04 -7.19
N GLY A 327 1.79 7.16 -6.53
CA GLY A 327 3.11 7.80 -6.54
C GLY A 327 3.36 8.66 -7.80
N ALA A 328 2.31 9.22 -8.40
CA ALA A 328 2.46 10.14 -9.52
C ALA A 328 3.08 11.47 -9.05
N ASN A 329 4.16 11.91 -9.71
CA ASN A 329 4.91 13.12 -9.31
C ASN A 329 5.01 14.19 -10.41
N LYS A 330 4.56 13.91 -11.65
CA LYS A 330 4.66 14.85 -12.78
C LYS A 330 3.38 15.66 -12.91
N ARG A 331 3.30 16.73 -12.12
CA ARG A 331 2.22 17.72 -12.14
C ARG A 331 2.22 18.52 -13.44
N CYS A 332 1.07 18.76 -14.06
CA CYS A 332 0.99 19.55 -15.28
C CYS A 332 1.45 21.01 -15.04
N SER A 333 2.38 21.50 -15.86
CA SER A 333 2.94 22.84 -15.76
C SER A 333 1.91 23.97 -15.90
N VAL A 334 0.81 23.76 -16.64
CA VAL A 334 -0.20 24.77 -16.94
C VAL A 334 -1.33 24.80 -15.90
N CYS A 335 -2.03 23.68 -15.70
CA CYS A 335 -3.22 23.64 -14.84
C CYS A 335 -2.94 23.28 -13.39
N LYS A 336 -1.77 22.69 -13.09
CA LYS A 336 -1.35 22.15 -11.78
C LYS A 336 -2.25 21.08 -11.13
N MET A 337 -3.52 20.94 -11.51
CA MET A 337 -4.41 19.92 -10.97
C MET A 337 -4.10 18.49 -11.45
N VAL A 338 -3.67 18.32 -12.71
CA VAL A 338 -3.56 16.98 -13.33
C VAL A 338 -2.16 16.39 -13.16
N MET A 339 -2.13 15.12 -12.74
CA MET A 339 -0.92 14.40 -12.28
C MET A 339 -0.60 13.19 -13.15
N TYR A 340 0.69 12.97 -13.42
CA TYR A 340 1.19 11.84 -14.21
C TYR A 340 2.35 11.12 -13.52
N CYS A 341 2.48 9.81 -13.74
CA CYS A 341 3.70 9.07 -13.39
C CYS A 341 4.84 9.38 -14.37
N ASP A 342 4.52 9.55 -15.66
CA ASP A 342 5.51 9.68 -16.71
C ASP A 342 5.01 10.49 -17.93
N GLN A 343 5.92 10.71 -18.88
CA GLN A 343 5.69 11.47 -20.10
C GLN A 343 4.77 10.74 -21.11
N ASN A 344 4.70 9.41 -21.06
CA ASN A 344 3.85 8.58 -21.92
C ASN A 344 2.38 8.69 -21.49
N CYS A 345 2.08 8.57 -20.19
CA CYS A 345 0.75 8.81 -19.64
C CYS A 345 0.25 10.23 -19.97
N GLN A 346 1.10 11.26 -19.84
CA GLN A 346 0.75 12.62 -20.27
C GLN A 346 0.39 12.67 -21.78
N LYS A 347 1.20 12.06 -22.66
CA LYS A 347 0.92 12.01 -24.11
C LYS A 347 -0.40 11.29 -24.42
N ILE A 348 -0.67 10.17 -23.75
CA ILE A 348 -1.88 9.36 -23.89
C ILE A 348 -3.14 10.15 -23.47
N HIS A 349 -3.07 10.95 -22.40
CA HIS A 349 -4.20 11.74 -21.90
C HIS A 349 -4.37 13.10 -22.60
N TRP A 350 -3.33 13.62 -23.26
CA TRP A 350 -3.30 15.01 -23.74
C TRP A 350 -4.45 15.38 -24.69
N PHE A 351 -4.93 14.45 -25.52
CA PHE A 351 -6.00 14.71 -26.49
C PHE A 351 -7.30 15.25 -25.86
N THR A 352 -7.63 14.81 -24.64
CA THR A 352 -8.80 15.23 -23.87
C THR A 352 -8.42 16.28 -22.83
N HIS A 353 -7.31 16.09 -22.10
CA HIS A 353 -6.85 17.04 -21.09
C HIS A 353 -6.67 18.46 -21.64
N LYS A 354 -6.11 18.62 -22.84
CA LYS A 354 -5.86 19.95 -23.44
C LYS A 354 -7.13 20.80 -23.62
N LYS A 355 -8.32 20.19 -23.65
CA LYS A 355 -9.61 20.91 -23.73
C LYS A 355 -9.96 21.59 -22.41
N VAL A 356 -9.80 20.87 -21.30
CA VAL A 356 -10.20 21.30 -19.94
C VAL A 356 -9.06 21.95 -19.17
N CYS A 357 -7.81 21.84 -19.64
CA CYS A 357 -6.60 22.35 -18.98
C CYS A 357 -6.69 23.85 -18.59
N LYS A 358 -7.35 24.70 -19.40
CA LYS A 358 -7.57 26.10 -19.04
C LYS A 358 -8.54 26.26 -17.87
N THR A 359 -9.69 25.60 -17.92
CA THR A 359 -10.70 25.60 -16.85
C THR A 359 -10.16 25.02 -15.54
N LEU A 360 -9.35 23.96 -15.62
CA LEU A 360 -8.67 23.39 -14.45
C LEU A 360 -7.63 24.36 -13.86
N LYS A 361 -6.95 25.17 -14.68
CA LYS A 361 -6.09 26.26 -14.18
C LYS A 361 -6.91 27.31 -13.41
N GLU A 362 -8.03 27.75 -13.99
CA GLU A 362 -8.93 28.73 -13.40
C GLU A 362 -9.54 28.23 -12.06
N ILE A 363 -9.84 26.93 -11.96
CA ILE A 363 -10.26 26.29 -10.70
C ILE A 363 -9.12 26.26 -9.67
N HIS A 364 -7.90 25.91 -10.08
CA HIS A 364 -6.76 25.86 -9.17
C HIS A 364 -6.39 27.26 -8.61
N GLU A 365 -6.30 28.28 -9.47
CA GLU A 365 -6.01 29.65 -9.04
C GLU A 365 -7.09 30.19 -8.09
N LYS A 366 -8.35 29.77 -8.26
CA LYS A 366 -9.43 30.06 -7.31
C LYS A 366 -9.22 29.33 -5.98
N GLN A 367 -8.88 28.04 -6.00
CA GLN A 367 -8.63 27.25 -4.79
C GLN A 367 -7.45 27.78 -3.98
N GLU A 368 -6.34 28.16 -4.63
CA GLU A 368 -5.20 28.81 -3.96
C GLU A 368 -5.59 30.15 -3.32
N LEU A 369 -6.38 30.97 -4.02
CA LEU A 369 -6.88 32.24 -3.50
C LEU A 369 -7.84 32.05 -2.30
N GLU A 370 -8.65 30.98 -2.29
CA GLU A 370 -9.55 30.65 -1.18
C GLU A 370 -8.77 30.07 0.02
N ALA A 371 -7.82 29.17 -0.21
CA ALA A 371 -6.91 28.68 0.84
C ALA A 371 -6.08 29.81 1.47
N ALA A 372 -5.57 30.75 0.67
CA ALA A 372 -4.83 31.92 1.16
C ALA A 372 -5.73 32.89 1.97
N LYS A 373 -7.02 32.97 1.67
CA LYS A 373 -8.00 33.73 2.48
C LYS A 373 -8.27 33.05 3.82
N GLU A 374 -8.45 31.73 3.85
CA GLU A 374 -8.67 30.99 5.10
C GLU A 374 -7.41 30.98 5.98
N LYS A 375 -6.21 30.81 5.41
CA LYS A 375 -4.96 30.94 6.19
C LYS A 375 -4.85 32.32 6.83
N ARG A 376 -5.09 33.40 6.08
CA ARG A 376 -5.11 34.78 6.60
C ARG A 376 -6.22 35.07 7.62
N LYS A 377 -7.31 34.28 7.64
CA LYS A 377 -8.33 34.35 8.69
C LYS A 377 -7.87 33.62 9.95
N LEU A 378 -7.22 32.46 9.81
CA LEU A 378 -6.68 31.68 10.92
C LEU A 378 -5.56 32.45 11.64
N GLU A 379 -4.59 32.98 10.89
CA GLU A 379 -3.52 33.87 11.38
C GLU A 379 -4.09 35.09 12.15
N LYS A 380 -5.25 35.62 11.71
CA LYS A 380 -5.95 36.74 12.37
C LYS A 380 -6.84 36.35 13.54
N ARG A 381 -7.15 35.06 13.72
CA ARG A 381 -7.79 34.53 14.92
C ARG A 381 -6.72 34.27 15.98
N GLN A 382 -5.69 33.50 15.65
CA GLN A 382 -4.54 33.24 16.50
C GLN A 382 -3.96 34.54 17.10
N LYS A 383 -3.73 35.58 16.29
CA LYS A 383 -3.26 36.89 16.78
C LYS A 383 -4.25 37.70 17.62
N LYS A 384 -5.53 37.36 17.61
CA LYS A 384 -6.52 37.93 18.55
C LYS A 384 -6.59 37.12 19.83
N ASP A 385 -6.54 35.80 19.71
CA ASP A 385 -6.56 34.87 20.83
C ASP A 385 -5.29 35.09 21.71
N GLU A 386 -4.13 35.29 21.06
CA GLU A 386 -2.86 35.73 21.69
C GLU A 386 -3.00 37.07 22.43
N VAL A 387 -3.60 38.09 21.81
CA VAL A 387 -3.77 39.42 22.45
C VAL A 387 -4.75 39.35 23.63
N GLN A 388 -5.85 38.59 23.53
CA GLN A 388 -6.78 38.41 24.65
C GLN A 388 -6.18 37.62 25.82
N LEU A 389 -5.23 36.70 25.56
CA LEU A 389 -4.47 36.01 26.61
C LEU A 389 -3.51 36.96 27.35
N VAL A 390 -2.96 37.97 26.66
CA VAL A 390 -2.13 39.02 27.31
C VAL A 390 -3.00 40.02 28.07
N GLU A 391 -4.05 40.57 27.46
CA GLU A 391 -4.97 41.53 28.10
C GLU A 391 -5.72 40.94 29.29
N GLY A 392 -5.95 39.61 29.31
CA GLY A 392 -6.54 38.90 30.44
C GLY A 392 -5.67 38.81 31.70
N SER A 393 -4.41 39.27 31.67
CA SER A 393 -3.46 39.18 32.78
C SER A 393 -3.20 40.49 33.54
N SER A 394 -3.85 41.60 33.16
CA SER A 394 -3.47 42.95 33.60
C SER A 394 -4.56 43.78 34.28
N THR A 395 -5.52 43.17 34.99
CA THR A 395 -6.59 43.91 35.72
C THR A 395 -7.01 43.28 37.07
N SER A 396 -6.24 43.47 38.15
CA SER A 396 -6.72 43.20 39.52
C SER A 396 -5.90 43.90 40.64
N GLU A 397 -5.97 45.22 40.72
CA GLU A 397 -5.62 46.04 41.91
C GLU A 397 -6.59 47.25 41.96
N GLU A 398 -6.95 47.87 43.09
CA GLU A 398 -7.19 47.40 44.48
C GLU A 398 -7.93 48.55 45.23
N GLN A 399 -8.84 48.27 46.20
CA GLN A 399 -9.39 49.16 47.27
C GLN A 399 -10.63 48.49 47.94
N THR A 400 -10.91 48.51 49.26
CA THR A 400 -10.25 49.06 50.48
C THR A 400 -10.52 48.19 51.74
N ASP A 401 -9.53 48.14 52.64
CA ASP A 401 -9.48 48.07 54.15
C ASP A 401 -10.78 48.03 55.01
N PRO A 402 -10.78 47.60 56.31
CA PRO A 402 -9.62 47.33 57.20
C PRO A 402 -9.62 46.04 58.07
N GLY A 403 -8.48 45.78 58.75
CA GLY A 403 -8.19 44.66 59.69
C GLY A 403 -8.73 44.83 61.13
N PRO A 404 -8.10 44.28 62.21
CA PRO A 404 -6.71 43.77 62.39
C PRO A 404 -6.66 42.22 62.66
N ASP A 405 -5.58 41.53 63.09
CA ASP A 405 -4.36 41.91 63.84
C ASP A 405 -3.19 40.89 63.71
N ALA A 406 -2.02 41.29 64.23
CA ALA A 406 -0.96 40.47 64.85
C ALA A 406 0.10 39.71 64.01
N THR A 407 1.12 40.48 63.60
CA THR A 407 2.57 40.25 63.83
C THR A 407 3.51 39.54 62.82
N LYS A 408 4.62 40.25 62.54
CA LYS A 408 6.01 39.82 62.24
C LYS A 408 6.40 39.35 60.81
N ALA A 409 6.85 40.33 60.02
CA ALA A 409 8.27 40.63 59.72
C ALA A 409 9.34 39.56 60.11
N ASP A 410 10.48 39.42 59.40
CA ASP A 410 11.21 40.43 58.60
C ASP A 410 11.55 40.00 57.16
N ALA A 411 11.98 40.96 56.34
CA ALA A 411 12.32 40.81 54.92
C ALA A 411 13.78 41.20 54.60
N ASN A 412 14.26 40.80 53.40
CA ASN A 412 15.11 41.53 52.42
C ASN A 412 15.94 40.53 51.54
N HIS A 413 15.92 40.57 50.19
CA HIS A 413 16.41 41.59 49.24
C HIS A 413 17.96 41.54 49.10
N ALA A 414 18.63 41.49 47.93
CA ALA A 414 18.30 41.26 46.50
C ALA A 414 19.55 40.59 45.83
N THR A 415 19.80 40.41 44.51
CA THR A 415 19.25 40.75 43.16
C THR A 415 19.79 39.63 42.21
N ASP A 416 19.10 39.13 41.18
CA ASP A 416 18.67 39.69 39.88
C ASP A 416 19.77 39.75 38.78
N GLN A 417 19.34 39.73 37.50
CA GLN A 417 20.03 39.44 36.22
C GLN A 417 19.97 37.97 35.74
N ALA A 418 19.85 37.64 34.44
CA ALA A 418 19.01 38.14 33.32
C ALA A 418 19.56 37.53 32.01
N GLU A 419 18.70 37.01 31.12
CA GLU A 419 19.02 36.91 29.69
C GLU A 419 17.72 36.83 28.85
N GLU A 420 17.80 37.19 27.57
CA GLU A 420 16.65 37.59 26.74
C GLU A 420 16.20 36.52 25.71
N SER A 421 15.19 36.89 24.93
CA SER A 421 14.67 36.23 23.72
C SER A 421 15.75 36.02 22.62
N GLU A 422 15.56 35.26 21.53
CA GLU A 422 14.43 35.36 20.59
C GLU A 422 14.25 34.15 19.63
N PHE A 423 13.17 34.22 18.85
CA PHE A 423 12.68 33.31 17.81
C PHE A 423 13.68 33.01 16.67
N THR A 424 13.56 31.84 16.00
CA THR A 424 13.02 31.77 14.61
C THR A 424 12.91 30.36 13.98
N LYS A 425 11.85 30.21 13.17
CA LYS A 425 11.75 29.48 11.87
C LYS A 425 11.72 27.94 11.72
N GLU A 426 10.89 27.57 10.73
CA GLU A 426 11.03 26.49 9.73
C GLU A 426 11.13 25.02 10.17
N MET A 427 9.97 24.35 10.17
CA MET A 427 9.88 22.89 10.15
C MET A 427 10.15 22.34 8.74
N GLU A 428 11.41 22.07 8.42
CA GLU A 428 11.75 21.09 7.37
C GLU A 428 11.59 19.65 7.90
N ALA A 429 11.46 18.68 7.00
CA ALA A 429 11.42 17.27 7.38
C ALA A 429 12.82 16.82 7.84
N PRO A 430 12.95 16.03 8.93
CA PRO A 430 14.25 15.69 9.48
C PRO A 430 15.06 14.81 8.52
N ALA A 431 16.22 15.32 8.10
CA ALA A 431 17.26 14.52 7.48
C ALA A 431 17.90 13.60 8.53
N LEU A 432 18.39 12.43 8.10
CA LEU A 432 19.12 11.50 8.97
C LEU A 432 20.44 12.14 9.45
N PRO A 433 20.73 12.16 10.77
CA PRO A 433 22.03 12.58 11.29
C PRO A 433 23.12 11.53 10.98
N PRO A 434 24.41 11.93 10.98
CA PRO A 434 25.51 11.09 10.50
C PRO A 434 26.03 10.06 11.53
N GLU A 435 26.80 9.10 11.03
CA GLU A 435 27.45 8.03 11.82
C GLU A 435 28.46 8.58 12.85
N SER A 436 28.17 8.44 14.14
CA SER A 436 29.17 8.17 15.21
C SER A 436 28.50 7.97 16.59
N ALA A 437 29.23 7.35 17.51
CA ALA A 437 28.88 7.07 18.92
C ALA A 437 27.83 5.96 19.18
N LEU A 438 28.34 4.85 19.72
CA LEU A 438 27.72 3.58 20.08
C LEU A 438 26.69 3.60 21.22
N GLU A 439 25.97 2.47 21.33
CA GLU A 439 25.40 1.87 22.56
C GLU A 439 24.21 2.56 23.27
N SER A 440 23.00 2.24 22.80
CA SER A 440 21.96 1.60 23.65
C SER A 440 20.83 1.01 22.79
N GLU A 441 20.52 -0.28 22.96
CA GLU A 441 19.47 -0.97 22.20
C GLU A 441 18.10 -0.84 22.87
N THR A 442 17.35 0.19 22.50
CA THR A 442 15.89 0.33 22.76
C THR A 442 15.22 0.94 21.52
N ASP A 443 15.17 0.14 20.46
CA ASP A 443 14.70 0.54 19.12
C ASP A 443 13.15 0.69 19.08
N LEU A 444 12.62 1.49 18.15
CA LEU A 444 11.20 1.89 18.13
C LEU A 444 10.18 0.73 17.98
N ALA A 445 10.65 -0.48 17.69
CA ALA A 445 9.81 -1.68 17.65
C ALA A 445 9.43 -2.19 19.05
N ASP A 446 10.22 -1.97 20.10
CA ASP A 446 9.80 -2.30 21.47
C ASP A 446 8.58 -1.47 21.86
N ILE A 447 8.52 -0.21 21.43
CA ILE A 447 7.34 0.65 21.59
C ILE A 447 6.14 0.07 20.83
N ALA A 448 6.34 -0.62 19.70
CA ALA A 448 5.26 -1.30 18.96
C ALA A 448 4.83 -2.62 19.62
N LEU A 449 5.76 -3.40 20.18
CA LEU A 449 5.50 -4.66 20.87
C LEU A 449 4.85 -4.43 22.24
N GLN A 450 5.35 -3.47 23.03
CA GLN A 450 4.74 -3.06 24.30
C GLN A 450 3.33 -2.47 24.10
N LYS A 451 3.09 -1.72 23.01
CA LYS A 451 1.73 -1.25 22.63
C LYS A 451 0.79 -2.36 22.15
N ILE A 452 1.28 -3.57 21.89
CA ILE A 452 0.44 -4.75 21.63
C ILE A 452 0.11 -5.49 22.94
N GLN A 453 0.99 -5.42 23.94
CA GLN A 453 0.79 -6.03 25.27
C GLN A 453 -0.07 -5.14 26.18
N GLY A 454 0.11 -3.81 26.14
CA GLY A 454 -0.61 -2.84 26.98
C GLY A 454 -2.02 -2.48 26.51
N SER A 455 -2.79 -3.44 25.97
CA SER A 455 -4.17 -3.21 25.50
C SER A 455 -5.19 -4.27 25.97
N GLU A 456 -4.93 -4.89 27.13
CA GLU A 456 -5.84 -5.86 27.79
C GLU A 456 -6.15 -5.48 29.26
N GLU A 457 -6.23 -4.18 29.55
CA GLU A 457 -6.83 -3.61 30.78
C GLU A 457 -8.03 -2.69 30.45
#